data_AF-A0A1Y4NU54-F1
#
_entry.id   AF-A0A1Y4NU54-F1
#
_cell.length_a   1.000
_cell.length_b   1.000
_cell.length_c   1.000
_cell.angle_alpha   90.00
_cell.angle_beta   90.00
_cell.angle_gamma   90.00
#
_symmetry.space_group_name_H-M   'P 1'
#
loop_
_entity.id
_entity.type
_entity.pdbx_description
1 polymer ?
#
loop_
_entity_poly.entity_id
_entity_poly.type
_entity_poly.pdbx_seq_one_letter_code
_entity_poly.pdbx_strand_id
1 'polypeptide(L)'
;MTFPCPQIKSRIIPVPEQNERSSPNRMNGDQKQIRKGALMEQKKMTFDIPYIRLGFYAEMLADTRLPASKVSALRGGMGEMLLRQNCVNDRKCDGCMFHQACPVYRTLYTPMDPKPRYVTGQESVGYLLECSDRSEFMRKGDRLVFHLVLFGESIVYFNLYLQAFALLGMSGLGSARTQFRIAEVRNTEGGKIVSGNHVDMGKYRYSLVSDYIKRRKAELGFCDGKYRLTFTAPLAMKYQKEYMNRFYAEALVKGAARRVQMLNYYIGNDADLPEFSRYPVIRSQTVRKESVKRYSHTQGGPVTLRGISGQVFFQDMPEECLNYLIAGELTHMGKCSSFGFGKYYLEQDRFYLQEK
;
A
#
# COMPACT_ATOMS: atom_id res chain seq x y z
N MET A 1 12.50 -10.67 -29.81
CA MET A 1 11.20 -11.37 -29.93
C MET A 1 10.28 -10.87 -28.84
N THR A 2 9.32 -10.02 -29.20
CA THR A 2 8.31 -9.44 -28.31
C THR A 2 7.14 -10.41 -28.19
N PHE A 3 7.05 -11.10 -27.05
CA PHE A 3 5.91 -11.98 -26.76
C PHE A 3 4.80 -11.18 -26.05
N PRO A 4 3.54 -11.24 -26.51
CA PRO A 4 2.43 -10.58 -25.85
C PRO A 4 2.10 -11.27 -24.52
N CYS A 5 1.90 -10.48 -23.47
CA CYS A 5 1.52 -10.96 -22.14
C CYS A 5 0.02 -11.32 -22.13
N PRO A 6 -0.39 -12.52 -21.67
CA PRO A 6 -1.80 -12.86 -21.59
C PRO A 6 -2.51 -12.09 -20.48
N GLN A 7 -3.72 -11.63 -20.83
CA GLN A 7 -4.63 -10.84 -20.03
C GLN A 7 -5.11 -11.62 -18.80
N ILE A 8 -4.81 -11.13 -17.60
CA ILE A 8 -5.58 -11.50 -16.39
C ILE A 8 -6.91 -10.74 -16.51
N LYS A 9 -7.91 -11.37 -17.15
CA LYS A 9 -9.26 -10.81 -17.25
C LYS A 9 -9.95 -10.95 -15.90
N SER A 10 -10.02 -9.87 -15.12
CA SER A 10 -11.02 -9.75 -14.06
C SER A 10 -12.40 -9.64 -14.73
N ARG A 11 -13.04 -10.77 -15.04
CA ARG A 11 -14.45 -10.78 -15.42
C ARG A 11 -15.28 -10.50 -14.18
N ILE A 12 -15.99 -9.38 -14.21
CA ILE A 12 -17.18 -9.16 -13.40
C ILE A 12 -18.17 -10.25 -13.83
N ILE A 13 -18.47 -11.18 -12.93
CA ILE A 13 -19.50 -12.19 -13.14
C ILE A 13 -20.85 -11.48 -12.98
N PRO A 14 -21.73 -11.45 -13.99
CA PRO A 14 -23.10 -10.98 -13.81
C PRO A 14 -23.87 -12.02 -12.98
N VAL A 15 -24.58 -11.52 -11.97
CA VAL A 15 -25.51 -12.29 -11.14
C VAL A 15 -26.65 -12.78 -12.03
N PRO A 16 -26.98 -14.09 -12.07
CA PRO A 16 -28.21 -14.54 -12.70
C PRO A 16 -29.39 -14.25 -11.77
N GLU A 17 -30.39 -13.53 -12.29
CA GLU A 17 -31.73 -13.44 -11.72
C GLU A 17 -32.35 -14.86 -11.65
N GLN A 18 -32.61 -15.35 -10.44
CA GLN A 18 -33.41 -16.55 -10.25
C GLN A 18 -34.88 -16.16 -10.16
N ASN A 19 -35.62 -16.56 -11.20
CA ASN A 19 -37.07 -16.52 -11.23
C ASN A 19 -37.65 -17.56 -10.26
N GLU A 20 -38.54 -17.09 -9.40
CA GLU A 20 -39.38 -17.89 -8.52
C GLU A 20 -40.29 -18.83 -9.34
N ARG A 21 -40.26 -20.13 -9.01
CA ARG A 21 -41.44 -21.00 -9.15
C ARG A 21 -41.55 -21.89 -7.92
N SER A 22 -42.60 -21.62 -7.16
CA SER A 22 -43.06 -22.34 -5.99
C SER A 22 -43.91 -23.55 -6.38
N SER A 23 -43.82 -24.62 -5.58
CA SER A 23 -44.98 -25.46 -5.21
C SER A 23 -44.66 -26.26 -3.94
N PRO A 24 -45.68 -26.62 -3.12
CA PRO A 24 -45.57 -26.66 -1.66
C PRO A 24 -45.79 -28.05 -1.05
N ASN A 25 -45.30 -28.30 0.17
CA ASN A 25 -46.14 -28.87 1.25
C ASN A 25 -45.43 -29.04 2.61
N ARG A 26 -46.18 -28.61 3.65
CA ARG A 26 -46.40 -29.20 5.01
C ARG A 26 -45.19 -29.38 5.94
N MET A 27 -45.06 -28.62 7.02
CA MET A 27 -45.85 -28.52 8.28
C MET A 27 -45.10 -29.22 9.43
N ASN A 28 -44.69 -28.39 10.40
CA ASN A 28 -44.67 -28.55 11.87
C ASN A 28 -43.52 -27.67 12.37
N GLY A 29 -43.73 -26.58 13.11
CA GLY A 29 -44.55 -26.49 14.32
C GLY A 29 -43.59 -26.35 15.49
N ASP A 30 -43.49 -25.13 16.02
CA ASP A 30 -42.95 -24.76 17.33
C ASP A 30 -41.44 -24.85 17.61
N GLN A 31 -40.76 -23.71 17.43
CA GLN A 31 -39.83 -23.12 18.43
C GLN A 31 -39.47 -21.68 18.01
N LYS A 32 -40.37 -20.75 18.35
CA LYS A 32 -40.16 -19.30 18.32
C LYS A 32 -39.67 -18.86 19.70
N GLN A 33 -38.76 -17.87 19.73
CA GLN A 33 -38.08 -17.28 20.91
C GLN A 33 -37.06 -18.23 21.55
N ILE A 34 -35.75 -17.94 21.52
CA ILE A 34 -35.12 -16.85 22.28
C ILE A 34 -34.01 -16.19 21.43
N ARG A 35 -34.27 -14.97 20.93
CA ARG A 35 -33.22 -14.00 20.60
C ARG A 35 -32.79 -13.34 21.92
N LYS A 36 -31.74 -13.85 22.55
CA LYS A 36 -30.97 -13.11 23.55
C LYS A 36 -29.81 -12.45 22.83
N GLY A 37 -29.78 -11.12 22.85
CA GLY A 37 -28.68 -10.33 22.31
C GLY A 37 -27.38 -10.70 23.01
N ALA A 38 -26.50 -11.37 22.28
CA ALA A 38 -25.08 -11.29 22.58
C ALA A 38 -24.66 -9.86 22.22
N LEU A 39 -24.21 -9.09 23.21
CA LEU A 39 -23.38 -7.93 22.96
C LEU A 39 -22.23 -8.45 22.08
N MET A 40 -22.23 -8.14 20.77
CA MET A 40 -21.09 -8.47 19.92
C MET A 40 -19.91 -7.68 20.49
N GLU A 41 -18.96 -8.39 21.09
CA GLU A 41 -17.73 -7.80 21.56
C GLU A 41 -16.99 -7.24 20.35
N GLN A 42 -16.86 -5.91 20.27
CA GLN A 42 -16.27 -5.24 19.13
C GLN A 42 -14.81 -5.67 18.98
N LYS A 43 -14.46 -6.25 17.83
CA LYS A 43 -13.10 -6.76 17.63
C LYS A 43 -12.16 -5.58 17.44
N LYS A 44 -11.25 -5.38 18.39
CA LYS A 44 -10.36 -4.21 18.39
C LYS A 44 -9.20 -4.36 17.41
N MET A 45 -8.92 -3.29 16.68
CA MET A 45 -7.68 -3.20 15.90
C MET A 45 -6.47 -3.05 16.82
N THR A 46 -5.35 -3.64 16.41
CA THR A 46 -4.04 -3.40 17.00
C THR A 46 -3.15 -2.60 16.04
N PHE A 47 -2.17 -1.90 16.62
CA PHE A 47 -1.05 -1.30 15.90
C PHE A 47 0.22 -2.17 15.98
N ASP A 48 0.18 -3.33 16.64
CA ASP A 48 1.30 -4.28 16.71
C ASP A 48 1.41 -5.10 15.41
N ILE A 49 1.50 -4.36 14.30
CA ILE A 49 1.67 -4.88 12.96
C ILE A 49 3.18 -4.88 12.66
N PRO A 50 3.80 -6.04 12.39
CA PRO A 50 5.18 -6.10 11.95
C PRO A 50 5.38 -5.34 10.64
N TYR A 51 6.42 -4.54 10.57
CA TYR A 51 6.87 -3.92 9.33
C TYR A 51 8.40 -3.79 9.27
N ILE A 52 8.93 -3.68 8.06
CA ILE A 52 10.32 -3.27 7.84
C ILE A 52 10.39 -2.36 6.61
N ARG A 53 11.21 -1.31 6.70
CA ARG A 53 11.49 -0.39 5.59
C ARG A 53 12.94 -0.52 5.17
N LEU A 54 13.13 -0.76 3.88
CA LEU A 54 14.41 -1.10 3.27
C LEU A 54 14.76 -0.08 2.19
N GLY A 55 15.94 0.52 2.27
CA GLY A 55 16.48 1.40 1.23
C GLY A 55 17.32 0.59 0.25
N PHE A 56 16.91 0.53 -1.02
CA PHE A 56 17.64 -0.09 -2.12
C PHE A 56 18.44 0.99 -2.85
N TYR A 57 19.75 0.80 -2.92
CA TYR A 57 20.68 1.71 -3.60
C TYR A 57 21.06 1.08 -4.95
N ALA A 58 20.38 1.50 -6.01
CA ALA A 58 20.59 1.01 -7.36
C ALA A 58 21.57 1.91 -8.13
N GLU A 59 22.72 1.37 -8.50
CA GLU A 59 23.75 2.08 -9.26
C GLU A 59 23.54 1.86 -10.77
N MET A 60 23.44 2.96 -11.53
CA MET A 60 23.23 2.92 -12.98
C MET A 60 24.51 2.45 -13.69
N LEU A 61 24.38 1.51 -14.62
CA LEU A 61 25.54 0.93 -15.33
C LEU A 61 25.88 1.64 -16.66
N ALA A 62 24.98 2.48 -17.13
CA ALA A 62 25.12 3.31 -18.32
C ALA A 62 24.31 4.59 -18.16
N ASP A 63 24.64 5.60 -18.97
CA ASP A 63 23.82 6.80 -19.10
C ASP A 63 22.41 6.40 -19.57
N THR A 64 21.38 6.96 -18.94
CA THR A 64 20.05 6.42 -19.11
C THR A 64 18.95 7.44 -18.91
N ARG A 65 17.76 7.09 -19.42
CA ARG A 65 16.54 7.85 -19.21
C ARG A 65 15.49 7.01 -18.48
N LEU A 66 15.03 7.51 -17.34
CA LEU A 66 13.99 6.91 -16.51
C LEU A 66 12.69 7.69 -16.62
N PRO A 67 11.52 7.03 -16.48
CA PRO A 67 10.25 7.76 -16.37
C PRO A 67 10.27 8.63 -15.10
N ALA A 68 9.60 9.78 -15.11
CA ALA A 68 9.50 10.64 -13.92
C ALA A 68 8.94 9.88 -12.70
N SER A 69 7.94 9.01 -12.89
CA SER A 69 7.41 8.12 -11.84
C SER A 69 8.09 6.75 -11.91
N LYS A 70 8.98 6.46 -10.96
CA LYS A 70 9.77 5.21 -10.92
C LYS A 70 8.97 4.05 -10.35
N VAL A 71 8.06 4.33 -9.41
CA VAL A 71 7.32 3.30 -8.66
C VAL A 71 6.55 2.36 -9.58
N SER A 72 5.89 2.88 -10.63
CA SER A 72 5.18 2.01 -11.58
C SER A 72 6.12 1.11 -12.38
N ALA A 73 7.30 1.61 -12.77
CA ALA A 73 8.30 0.83 -13.50
C ALA A 73 8.94 -0.23 -12.61
N LEU A 74 9.29 0.14 -11.37
CA LEU A 74 9.83 -0.76 -10.36
C LEU A 74 8.84 -1.88 -10.03
N ARG A 75 7.58 -1.55 -9.72
CA ARG A 75 6.52 -2.54 -9.46
C ARG A 75 6.33 -3.48 -10.64
N GLY A 76 6.18 -2.92 -11.84
CA GLY A 76 5.94 -3.71 -13.06
C GLY A 76 7.10 -4.65 -13.37
N GLY A 77 8.33 -4.13 -13.34
CA GLY A 77 9.54 -4.90 -13.57
C GLY A 77 9.76 -5.99 -12.52
N MET A 78 9.57 -5.67 -11.24
CA MET A 78 9.63 -6.63 -10.14
C MET A 78 8.62 -7.77 -10.33
N GLY A 79 7.37 -7.44 -10.63
CA GLY A 79 6.34 -8.45 -10.87
C GLY A 79 6.64 -9.34 -12.08
N GLU A 80 7.19 -8.77 -13.15
CA GLU A 80 7.65 -9.51 -14.32
C GLU A 80 8.81 -10.47 -13.98
N MET A 81 9.79 -10.03 -13.16
CA MET A 81 10.90 -10.89 -12.74
C MET A 81 10.42 -12.02 -11.83
N LEU A 82 9.53 -11.73 -10.88
CA LEU A 82 8.92 -12.76 -10.02
C LEU A 82 8.21 -13.84 -10.85
N LEU A 83 7.44 -13.44 -11.87
CA LEU A 83 6.80 -14.37 -12.81
C LEU A 83 7.81 -15.23 -13.56
N ARG A 84 8.88 -14.63 -14.11
CA ARG A 84 9.91 -15.37 -14.85
C ARG A 84 10.63 -16.40 -13.99
N GLN A 85 10.89 -16.07 -12.73
CA GLN A 85 11.64 -16.93 -11.82
C GLN A 85 10.81 -18.08 -11.24
N ASN A 86 9.52 -17.85 -10.99
CA ASN A 86 8.74 -18.73 -10.13
C ASN A 86 7.46 -19.28 -10.77
N CYS A 87 7.01 -18.75 -11.92
CA CYS A 87 5.76 -19.21 -12.52
C CYS A 87 5.96 -20.54 -13.26
N VAL A 88 5.23 -21.57 -12.82
CA VAL A 88 5.26 -22.92 -13.42
C VAL A 88 4.06 -23.19 -14.35
N ASN A 89 3.12 -22.25 -14.48
CA ASN A 89 1.89 -22.43 -15.26
C ASN A 89 1.76 -21.45 -16.44
N ASP A 90 2.89 -21.02 -17.00
CA ASP A 90 2.96 -20.11 -18.16
C ASP A 90 2.01 -18.89 -18.03
N ARG A 91 2.02 -18.28 -16.84
CA ARG A 91 1.22 -17.09 -16.49
C ARG A 91 -0.31 -17.29 -16.57
N LYS A 92 -0.79 -18.52 -16.71
CA LYS A 92 -2.23 -18.87 -16.62
C LYS A 92 -2.60 -19.01 -15.15
N CYS A 93 -2.83 -17.88 -14.49
CA CYS A 93 -3.08 -17.86 -13.04
C CYS A 93 -4.49 -18.33 -12.65
N ASP A 94 -5.47 -18.16 -13.53
CA ASP A 94 -6.87 -18.54 -13.29
C ASP A 94 -6.99 -20.06 -13.21
N GLY A 95 -7.47 -20.58 -12.07
CA GLY A 95 -7.55 -22.03 -11.82
C GLY A 95 -6.20 -22.73 -11.66
N CYS A 96 -5.10 -22.00 -11.47
CA CYS A 96 -3.78 -22.60 -11.24
C CYS A 96 -3.79 -23.43 -9.94
N MET A 97 -3.44 -24.72 -10.04
CA MET A 97 -3.45 -25.64 -8.89
C MET A 97 -2.48 -25.24 -7.77
N PHE A 98 -1.46 -24.42 -8.07
CA PHE A 98 -0.50 -23.92 -7.11
C PHE A 98 -0.87 -22.56 -6.50
N HIS A 99 -2.07 -22.03 -6.77
CA HIS A 99 -2.45 -20.67 -6.37
C HIS A 99 -2.19 -20.38 -4.88
N GLN A 100 -2.54 -21.33 -3.99
CA GLN A 100 -2.36 -21.18 -2.55
C GLN A 100 -0.89 -21.07 -2.11
N ALA A 101 0.00 -21.81 -2.76
CA ALA A 101 1.43 -21.83 -2.45
C ALA A 101 2.27 -20.92 -3.39
N CYS A 102 1.64 -20.21 -4.33
CA CYS A 102 2.33 -19.47 -5.38
C CYS A 102 3.12 -18.29 -4.78
N PRO A 103 4.47 -18.30 -4.85
CA PRO A 103 5.29 -17.25 -4.25
C PRO A 103 5.06 -15.90 -4.92
N VAL A 104 4.77 -15.88 -6.24
CA VAL A 104 4.44 -14.65 -6.97
C VAL A 104 3.15 -14.03 -6.42
N TYR A 105 2.13 -14.86 -6.20
CA TYR A 105 0.85 -14.40 -5.68
C TYR A 105 1.00 -13.88 -4.24
N ARG A 106 1.67 -14.63 -3.37
CA ARG A 106 1.93 -14.26 -1.96
C ARG A 106 2.82 -13.01 -1.81
N THR A 107 3.66 -12.72 -2.80
CA THR A 107 4.57 -11.55 -2.81
C THR A 107 3.91 -10.31 -3.40
N LEU A 108 3.10 -10.45 -4.46
CA LEU A 108 2.45 -9.31 -5.13
C LEU A 108 1.08 -8.96 -4.57
N TYR A 109 0.43 -9.91 -3.91
CA TYR A 109 -0.93 -9.77 -3.41
C TYR A 109 -1.00 -10.29 -1.98
N THR A 110 -2.02 -9.80 -1.29
CA THR A 110 -2.27 -10.09 0.12
C THR A 110 -3.55 -10.90 0.22
N PRO A 111 -3.47 -12.25 0.17
CA PRO A 111 -4.62 -13.08 0.47
C PRO A 111 -5.04 -12.84 1.93
N MET A 112 -6.32 -12.50 2.12
CA MET A 112 -6.94 -12.30 3.42
C MET A 112 -8.20 -13.16 3.46
N ASP A 113 -8.29 -14.04 4.46
CA ASP A 113 -9.48 -14.83 4.74
C ASP A 113 -9.67 -14.96 6.27
N PRO A 114 -10.65 -14.29 6.89
CA PRO A 114 -11.64 -13.39 6.27
C PRO A 114 -11.02 -12.08 5.73
N LYS A 115 -11.82 -11.23 5.07
CA LYS A 115 -11.41 -9.89 4.61
C LYS A 115 -12.49 -8.83 4.86
N PRO A 116 -12.16 -7.53 4.97
CA PRO A 116 -13.16 -6.49 5.14
C PRO A 116 -14.16 -6.45 3.97
N ARG A 117 -15.44 -6.22 4.27
CA ARG A 117 -16.54 -6.25 3.26
C ARG A 117 -16.34 -5.30 2.07
N TYR A 118 -15.65 -4.19 2.27
CA TYR A 118 -15.36 -3.21 1.21
C TYR A 118 -14.22 -3.63 0.29
N VAL A 119 -13.50 -4.72 0.59
CA VAL A 119 -12.41 -5.27 -0.21
C VAL A 119 -12.96 -6.28 -1.22
N THR A 120 -13.19 -5.83 -2.44
CA THR A 120 -13.84 -6.63 -3.49
C THR A 120 -12.86 -7.35 -4.42
N GLY A 121 -11.60 -6.91 -4.49
CA GLY A 121 -10.59 -7.46 -5.41
C GLY A 121 -9.37 -8.08 -4.74
N GLN A 122 -8.38 -8.44 -5.55
CA GLN A 122 -7.03 -8.76 -5.08
C GLN A 122 -6.35 -7.47 -4.64
N GLU A 123 -5.97 -7.39 -3.37
CA GLU A 123 -5.29 -6.24 -2.79
C GLU A 123 -3.81 -6.53 -2.58
N SER A 124 -3.03 -5.46 -2.49
CA SER A 124 -1.59 -5.50 -2.24
C SER A 124 -1.31 -4.56 -1.07
N VAL A 125 -1.50 -5.06 0.16
CA VAL A 125 -1.21 -4.30 1.39
C VAL A 125 0.08 -4.75 2.08
N GLY A 126 0.56 -5.95 1.76
CA GLY A 126 1.77 -6.52 2.34
C GLY A 126 3.06 -5.81 1.94
N TYR A 127 3.04 -4.99 0.87
CA TYR A 127 4.20 -4.18 0.51
C TYR A 127 3.83 -2.81 -0.09
N LEU A 128 4.78 -1.88 0.01
CA LEU A 128 4.79 -0.59 -0.67
C LEU A 128 6.13 -0.34 -1.34
N LEU A 129 6.11 0.36 -2.47
CA LEU A 129 7.30 0.87 -3.13
C LEU A 129 7.28 2.39 -3.11
N GLU A 130 8.40 3.00 -2.71
CA GLU A 130 8.53 4.45 -2.60
C GLU A 130 9.77 4.92 -3.38
N CYS A 131 9.60 5.93 -4.21
CA CYS A 131 10.71 6.60 -4.88
C CYS A 131 10.31 8.06 -5.09
N SER A 132 10.95 8.97 -4.35
CA SER A 132 10.72 10.41 -4.45
C SER A 132 11.53 11.06 -5.56
N ASP A 133 12.59 10.40 -6.04
CA ASP A 133 13.41 10.90 -7.13
C ASP A 133 12.58 10.97 -8.43
N ARG A 134 12.50 12.17 -9.02
CA ARG A 134 11.78 12.41 -10.27
C ARG A 134 12.71 12.63 -11.46
N SER A 135 14.03 12.63 -11.25
CA SER A 135 15.05 12.84 -12.28
C SER A 135 14.88 11.88 -13.44
N GLU A 136 14.71 12.40 -14.64
CA GLU A 136 14.55 11.56 -15.83
C GLU A 136 15.87 11.14 -16.44
N PHE A 137 16.96 11.86 -16.18
CA PHE A 137 18.28 11.53 -16.70
C PHE A 137 19.21 11.17 -15.55
N MET A 138 19.95 10.08 -15.70
CA MET A 138 21.00 9.65 -14.76
C MET A 138 22.20 9.16 -15.56
N ARG A 139 23.40 9.49 -15.08
CA ARG A 139 24.68 9.07 -15.66
C ARG A 139 25.09 7.71 -15.12
N LYS A 140 25.98 7.03 -15.83
CA LYS A 140 26.68 5.86 -15.31
C LYS A 140 27.32 6.19 -13.96
N GLY A 141 27.09 5.32 -12.96
CA GLY A 141 27.58 5.49 -11.59
C GLY A 141 26.62 6.25 -10.67
N ASP A 142 25.62 6.95 -11.19
CA ASP A 142 24.60 7.59 -10.36
C ASP A 142 23.78 6.55 -9.59
N ARG A 143 23.32 6.92 -8.39
CA ARG A 143 22.54 6.03 -7.53
C ARG A 143 21.09 6.47 -7.46
N LEU A 144 20.19 5.63 -7.97
CA LEU A 144 18.76 5.72 -7.71
C LEU A 144 18.46 5.04 -6.37
N VAL A 145 17.89 5.80 -5.43
CA VAL A 145 17.45 5.24 -4.14
C VAL A 145 15.93 5.11 -4.13
N PHE A 146 15.46 3.88 -3.95
CA PHE A 146 14.05 3.58 -3.73
C PHE A 146 13.88 2.74 -2.47
N HIS A 147 12.66 2.68 -1.96
CA HIS A 147 12.36 1.96 -0.74
C HIS A 147 11.30 0.90 -0.98
N LEU A 148 11.51 -0.24 -0.34
CA LEU A 148 10.52 -1.30 -0.19
C LEU A 148 10.11 -1.32 1.28
N VAL A 149 8.81 -1.16 1.54
CA VAL A 149 8.23 -1.36 2.87
C VAL A 149 7.47 -2.68 2.83
N LEU A 150 7.74 -3.57 3.77
CA LEU A 150 7.06 -4.86 3.91
C LEU A 150 6.30 -4.89 5.23
N PHE A 151 5.14 -5.52 5.22
CA PHE A 151 4.26 -5.66 6.38
C PHE A 151 3.91 -7.14 6.61
N GLY A 152 3.68 -7.53 7.87
CA GLY A 152 3.22 -8.87 8.22
C GLY A 152 4.05 -9.98 7.59
N GLU A 153 3.40 -11.00 7.02
CA GLU A 153 4.08 -12.12 6.38
C GLU A 153 4.93 -11.72 5.17
N SER A 154 4.69 -10.56 4.54
CA SER A 154 5.50 -10.15 3.38
C SER A 154 6.98 -9.93 3.71
N ILE A 155 7.28 -9.73 5.00
CA ILE A 155 8.64 -9.64 5.54
C ILE A 155 9.45 -10.91 5.23
N VAL A 156 8.83 -12.10 5.31
CA VAL A 156 9.55 -13.37 5.06
C VAL A 156 9.91 -13.58 3.60
N TYR A 157 9.27 -12.84 2.68
CA TYR A 157 9.52 -12.92 1.24
C TYR A 157 10.63 -11.98 0.75
N PHE A 158 11.41 -11.36 1.64
CA PHE A 158 12.48 -10.42 1.29
C PHE A 158 13.40 -10.90 0.18
N ASN A 159 13.86 -12.16 0.25
CA ASN A 159 14.78 -12.71 -0.73
C ASN A 159 14.16 -12.80 -2.14
N LEU A 160 12.84 -13.00 -2.25
CA LEU A 160 12.14 -12.96 -3.54
C LEU A 160 12.14 -11.54 -4.12
N TYR A 161 11.88 -10.53 -3.30
CA TYR A 161 11.98 -9.12 -3.73
C TYR A 161 13.41 -8.76 -4.16
N LEU A 162 14.41 -9.12 -3.36
CA LEU A 162 15.82 -8.84 -3.63
C LEU A 162 16.26 -9.45 -4.96
N GLN A 163 15.96 -10.73 -5.18
CA GLN A 163 16.28 -11.41 -6.44
C GLN A 163 15.53 -10.81 -7.62
N ALA A 164 14.25 -10.48 -7.47
CA ALA A 164 13.47 -9.83 -8.51
C ALA A 164 14.06 -8.47 -8.92
N PHE A 165 14.51 -7.65 -7.95
CA PHE A 165 15.16 -6.38 -8.25
C PHE A 165 16.55 -6.54 -8.86
N ALA A 166 17.33 -7.54 -8.42
CA ALA A 166 18.63 -7.84 -9.03
C ALA A 166 18.48 -8.26 -10.50
N LEU A 167 17.54 -9.16 -10.80
CA LEU A 167 17.24 -9.56 -12.19
C LEU A 167 16.66 -8.43 -13.02
N LEU A 168 15.85 -7.57 -12.41
CA LEU A 168 15.32 -6.38 -13.08
C LEU A 168 16.47 -5.45 -13.49
N GLY A 169 17.48 -5.29 -12.64
CA GLY A 169 18.69 -4.54 -12.94
C GLY A 169 19.45 -5.06 -14.15
N MET A 170 19.54 -6.39 -14.30
CA MET A 170 20.16 -7.03 -15.47
C MET A 170 19.28 -6.91 -16.74
N SER A 171 17.96 -7.11 -16.58
CA SER A 171 16.99 -7.11 -17.69
C SER A 171 16.65 -5.71 -18.20
N GLY A 172 16.91 -4.68 -17.41
CA GLY A 172 16.63 -3.30 -17.71
C GLY A 172 15.26 -2.80 -17.24
N LEU A 173 15.24 -1.63 -16.62
CA LEU A 173 14.04 -0.94 -16.13
C LEU A 173 13.41 -0.04 -17.21
N GLY A 174 12.08 -0.08 -17.31
CA GLY A 174 11.33 0.82 -18.20
C GLY A 174 11.55 0.56 -19.69
N SER A 175 11.07 1.48 -20.53
CA SER A 175 11.16 1.38 -21.99
C SER A 175 12.60 1.48 -22.51
N ALA A 176 13.45 2.24 -21.82
CA ALA A 176 14.87 2.40 -22.15
C ALA A 176 15.72 1.19 -21.75
N ARG A 177 15.13 0.16 -21.11
CA ARG A 177 15.86 -1.02 -20.59
C ARG A 177 17.06 -0.61 -19.72
N THR A 178 16.86 0.39 -18.87
CA THR A 178 17.90 0.94 -17.99
C THR A 178 18.51 -0.14 -17.11
N GLN A 179 19.78 -0.49 -17.35
CA GLN A 179 20.49 -1.45 -16.54
C GLN A 179 21.06 -0.82 -15.28
N PHE A 180 20.91 -1.52 -14.17
CA PHE A 180 21.44 -1.13 -12.87
C PHE A 180 21.87 -2.36 -12.09
N ARG A 181 22.67 -2.14 -11.03
CA ARG A 181 22.93 -3.17 -10.02
C ARG A 181 22.48 -2.68 -8.65
N ILE A 182 22.02 -3.59 -7.79
CA ILE A 182 21.79 -3.27 -6.38
C ILE A 182 23.16 -3.25 -5.70
N ALA A 183 23.67 -2.06 -5.38
CA ALA A 183 24.95 -1.89 -4.72
C ALA A 183 24.87 -2.28 -3.23
N GLU A 184 23.77 -1.87 -2.58
CA GLU A 184 23.48 -2.21 -1.19
C GLU A 184 21.98 -2.10 -0.88
N VAL A 185 21.57 -2.81 0.18
CA VAL A 185 20.25 -2.64 0.80
C VAL A 185 20.45 -2.31 2.27
N ARG A 186 19.78 -1.27 2.76
CA ARG A 186 19.88 -0.79 4.15
C ARG A 186 18.56 -0.92 4.89
N ASN A 187 18.63 -1.21 6.19
CA ASN A 187 17.48 -1.15 7.09
C ASN A 187 17.14 0.31 7.44
N THR A 188 16.11 0.51 8.28
CA THR A 188 15.65 1.85 8.69
C THR A 188 16.68 2.63 9.53
N GLU A 189 17.59 1.93 10.21
CA GLU A 189 18.68 2.51 11.00
C GLU A 189 19.93 2.81 10.15
N GLY A 190 19.89 2.53 8.84
CA GLY A 190 21.02 2.73 7.92
C GLY A 190 22.05 1.58 7.91
N GLY A 191 21.81 0.53 8.70
CA GLY A 191 22.61 -0.70 8.71
C GLY A 191 22.50 -1.44 7.38
N LYS A 192 23.63 -1.86 6.83
CA LYS A 192 23.68 -2.62 5.56
C LYS A 192 23.23 -4.06 5.78
N ILE A 193 22.11 -4.44 5.16
CA ILE A 193 21.62 -5.83 5.10
C ILE A 193 22.26 -6.55 3.93
N VAL A 194 22.37 -5.89 2.77
CA VAL A 194 22.99 -6.47 1.58
C VAL A 194 24.19 -5.60 1.20
N SER A 195 25.34 -6.24 0.99
CA SER A 195 26.56 -5.59 0.50
C SER A 195 27.36 -6.58 -0.34
N GLY A 196 27.47 -6.31 -1.65
CA GLY A 196 28.04 -7.28 -2.58
C GLY A 196 27.24 -8.59 -2.57
N ASN A 197 27.92 -9.72 -2.37
CA ASN A 197 27.31 -11.05 -2.32
C ASN A 197 26.90 -11.49 -0.90
N HIS A 198 27.05 -10.62 0.10
CA HIS A 198 26.73 -10.92 1.49
C HIS A 198 25.36 -10.37 1.88
N VAL A 199 24.56 -11.22 2.54
CA VAL A 199 23.27 -10.87 3.14
C VAL A 199 23.33 -11.13 4.64
N ASP A 200 23.26 -10.07 5.44
CA ASP A 200 23.27 -10.11 6.90
C ASP A 200 21.84 -10.12 7.43
N MET A 201 21.29 -11.31 7.66
CA MET A 201 19.95 -11.48 8.24
C MET A 201 19.88 -11.09 9.72
N GLY A 202 21.01 -10.95 10.41
CA GLY A 202 21.05 -10.44 11.79
C GLY A 202 20.60 -8.98 11.88
N LYS A 203 20.80 -8.21 10.81
CA LYS A 203 20.34 -6.81 10.66
C LYS A 203 18.96 -6.67 10.01
N TYR A 204 18.36 -7.77 9.56
CA TYR A 204 17.02 -7.83 9.00
C TYR A 204 15.99 -8.02 10.12
N ARG A 205 15.77 -6.96 10.91
CA ARG A 205 14.83 -6.96 12.04
C ARG A 205 13.64 -6.08 11.72
N TYR A 206 12.45 -6.62 11.96
CA TYR A 206 11.21 -5.84 11.83
C TYR A 206 11.00 -4.96 13.05
N SER A 207 10.19 -3.92 12.89
CA SER A 207 9.65 -3.08 13.96
C SER A 207 8.13 -3.19 13.97
N LEU A 208 7.47 -2.66 15.00
CA LEU A 208 6.01 -2.60 15.06
C LEU A 208 5.50 -1.22 14.64
N VAL A 209 4.37 -1.17 13.96
CA VAL A 209 3.69 0.11 13.62
C VAL A 209 3.38 0.90 14.90
N SER A 210 3.10 0.24 16.02
CA SER A 210 2.92 0.87 17.34
C SER A 210 4.16 1.62 17.81
N ASP A 211 5.36 1.08 17.58
CA ASP A 211 6.63 1.76 17.92
C ASP A 211 6.88 2.97 17.01
N TYR A 212 6.53 2.85 15.72
CA TYR A 212 6.55 3.99 14.81
C TYR A 212 5.64 5.11 15.30
N ILE A 213 4.42 4.79 15.71
CA ILE A 213 3.46 5.77 16.24
C ILE A 213 4.00 6.46 17.49
N LYS A 214 4.50 5.69 18.47
CA LYS A 214 5.07 6.24 19.71
C LYS A 214 6.20 7.23 19.43
N ARG A 215 7.16 6.82 18.59
CA ARG A 215 8.31 7.67 18.21
C ARG A 215 7.86 8.92 17.47
N ARG A 216 6.96 8.79 16.48
CA ARG A 216 6.44 9.93 15.72
C ARG A 216 5.66 10.90 16.59
N LYS A 217 4.88 10.44 17.56
CA LYS A 217 4.22 11.33 18.54
C LYS A 217 5.23 12.12 19.37
N ALA A 218 6.33 11.48 19.80
CA ALA A 218 7.40 12.17 20.51
C ALA A 218 8.10 13.23 19.63
N GLU A 219 8.40 12.89 18.37
CA GLU A 219 8.99 13.83 17.40
C GLU A 219 8.05 14.99 17.05
N LEU A 220 6.76 14.72 16.93
CA LEU A 220 5.73 15.72 16.67
C LEU A 220 5.45 16.60 17.89
N GLY A 221 5.88 16.24 19.10
CA GLY A 221 5.64 16.98 20.33
C GLY A 221 4.15 17.16 20.67
N PHE A 222 3.87 17.64 21.89
CA PHE A 222 2.52 18.08 22.22
C PHE A 222 2.30 19.51 21.69
N CYS A 223 1.54 19.61 20.61
CA CYS A 223 1.02 20.85 20.06
C CYS A 223 -0.50 20.73 20.12
N ASP A 224 -1.22 21.71 20.67
CA ASP A 224 -2.68 21.78 20.94
C ASP A 224 -3.60 21.35 19.75
N GLY A 225 -3.43 20.13 19.24
CA GLY A 225 -4.03 19.61 18.03
C GLY A 225 -3.60 20.25 16.70
N LYS A 226 -2.62 21.18 16.66
CA LYS A 226 -2.31 21.93 15.42
C LYS A 226 -1.26 21.23 14.57
N TYR A 227 -1.75 20.43 13.63
CA TYR A 227 -0.92 19.69 12.69
C TYR A 227 -1.17 20.11 11.25
N ARG A 228 -0.14 19.97 10.44
CA ARG A 228 -0.21 20.03 8.98
C ARG A 228 0.01 18.64 8.41
N LEU A 229 -0.87 18.20 7.52
CA LEU A 229 -0.67 17.00 6.70
C LEU A 229 -0.31 17.41 5.27
N THR A 230 0.80 16.91 4.75
CA THR A 230 1.28 17.21 3.39
C THR A 230 1.37 15.94 2.56
N PHE A 231 0.60 15.86 1.47
CA PHE A 231 0.70 14.77 0.50
C PHE A 231 1.95 14.94 -0.38
N THR A 232 2.83 13.95 -0.34
CA THR A 232 4.02 13.87 -1.22
C THR A 232 3.75 13.07 -2.49
N ALA A 233 2.63 12.36 -2.52
CA ALA A 233 2.10 11.69 -3.70
C ALA A 233 0.58 11.87 -3.78
N PRO A 234 -0.03 11.80 -4.98
CA PRO A 234 -1.47 11.99 -5.14
C PRO A 234 -2.29 10.99 -4.32
N LEU A 235 -3.35 11.47 -3.70
CA LEU A 235 -4.37 10.66 -3.03
C LEU A 235 -5.49 10.31 -4.02
N ALA A 236 -5.69 9.02 -4.29
CA ALA A 236 -6.86 8.54 -5.01
C ALA A 236 -7.87 7.95 -4.02
N MET A 237 -8.90 8.70 -3.65
CA MET A 237 -9.88 8.26 -2.66
C MET A 237 -11.29 8.67 -3.06
N LYS A 238 -12.25 7.80 -2.73
CA LYS A 238 -13.68 8.10 -2.85
C LYS A 238 -14.26 8.45 -1.47
N TYR A 239 -15.09 9.49 -1.44
CA TYR A 239 -15.88 9.87 -0.28
C TYR A 239 -17.31 10.12 -0.76
N GLN A 240 -18.31 9.56 -0.06
CA GLN A 240 -19.71 9.60 -0.48
C GLN A 240 -19.92 9.16 -1.95
N LYS A 241 -19.28 8.03 -2.32
CA LYS A 241 -19.31 7.38 -3.66
C LYS A 241 -18.61 8.15 -4.80
N GLU A 242 -18.22 9.40 -4.60
CA GLU A 242 -17.51 10.23 -5.58
C GLU A 242 -16.01 10.33 -5.29
N TYR A 243 -15.21 10.59 -6.33
CA TYR A 243 -13.78 10.88 -6.13
C TYR A 243 -13.61 12.26 -5.50
N MET A 244 -12.79 12.33 -4.46
CA MET A 244 -12.54 13.57 -3.74
C MET A 244 -11.93 14.63 -4.66
N ASN A 245 -12.51 15.83 -4.65
CA ASN A 245 -11.97 17.03 -5.30
C ASN A 245 -11.39 18.03 -4.28
N ARG A 246 -11.57 17.76 -2.99
CA ARG A 246 -11.03 18.46 -1.82
C ARG A 246 -10.83 17.45 -0.69
N PHE A 247 -10.10 17.84 0.35
CA PHE A 247 -9.91 17.00 1.54
C PHE A 247 -11.08 17.12 2.52
N TYR A 248 -11.43 15.99 3.15
CA TYR A 248 -12.42 15.88 4.21
C TYR A 248 -11.77 15.14 5.38
N ALA A 249 -11.80 15.72 6.58
CA ALA A 249 -11.15 15.14 7.77
C ALA A 249 -11.59 13.70 8.04
N GLU A 250 -12.91 13.47 8.03
CA GLU A 250 -13.50 12.14 8.18
C GLU A 250 -12.96 11.14 7.15
N ALA A 251 -12.86 11.56 5.88
CA ALA A 251 -12.36 10.69 4.82
C ALA A 251 -10.88 10.32 5.02
N LEU A 252 -10.06 11.27 5.45
CA LEU A 252 -8.63 11.04 5.73
C LEU A 252 -8.45 10.06 6.91
N VAL A 253 -9.12 10.32 8.03
CA VAL A 253 -9.04 9.48 9.23
C VAL A 253 -9.54 8.07 8.93
N LYS A 254 -10.74 7.93 8.33
CA LYS A 254 -11.28 6.61 7.93
C LYS A 254 -10.41 5.94 6.87
N GLY A 255 -9.80 6.72 5.97
CA GLY A 255 -8.89 6.21 4.95
C GLY A 255 -7.65 5.56 5.55
N ALA A 256 -7.03 6.20 6.55
CA ALA A 256 -5.91 5.65 7.29
C ALA A 256 -6.33 4.44 8.15
N ALA A 257 -7.45 4.56 8.89
CA ALA A 257 -7.99 3.46 9.69
C ALA A 257 -8.28 2.20 8.86
N ARG A 258 -8.85 2.35 7.65
CA ARG A 258 -9.07 1.24 6.72
C ARG A 258 -7.77 0.56 6.27
N ARG A 259 -6.68 1.31 6.14
CA ARG A 259 -5.38 0.70 5.82
C ARG A 259 -4.83 -0.12 6.98
N VAL A 260 -4.92 0.41 8.19
CA VAL A 260 -4.57 -0.34 9.40
C VAL A 260 -5.46 -1.57 9.57
N GLN A 261 -6.77 -1.47 9.30
CA GLN A 261 -7.68 -2.60 9.35
C GLN A 261 -7.27 -3.69 8.35
N MET A 262 -6.99 -3.35 7.10
CA MET A 262 -6.55 -4.34 6.11
C MET A 262 -5.26 -5.06 6.53
N LEU A 263 -4.34 -4.36 7.18
CA LEU A 263 -3.14 -4.98 7.74
C LEU A 263 -3.44 -5.86 8.96
N ASN A 264 -4.41 -5.49 9.80
CA ASN A 264 -4.90 -6.35 10.88
C ASN A 264 -5.43 -7.68 10.32
N TYR A 265 -6.31 -7.64 9.31
CA TYR A 265 -6.79 -8.85 8.64
C TYR A 265 -5.64 -9.66 8.03
N TYR A 266 -4.65 -8.99 7.45
CA TYR A 266 -3.50 -9.66 6.87
C TYR A 266 -2.64 -10.42 7.91
N ILE A 267 -2.52 -9.91 9.13
CA ILE A 267 -1.81 -10.61 10.22
C ILE A 267 -2.72 -11.57 11.01
N GLY A 268 -3.93 -11.86 10.50
CA GLY A 268 -4.88 -12.78 11.13
C GLY A 268 -5.75 -12.16 12.22
N ASN A 269 -5.73 -10.83 12.40
CA ASN A 269 -6.63 -10.12 13.30
C ASN A 269 -7.85 -9.56 12.55
N ASP A 270 -8.96 -10.31 12.57
CA ASP A 270 -10.26 -9.81 12.17
C ASP A 270 -10.71 -8.72 13.15
N ALA A 271 -10.59 -7.46 12.74
CA ALA A 271 -10.90 -6.32 13.59
C ALA A 271 -11.89 -5.37 12.92
N ASP A 272 -12.78 -4.76 13.71
CA ASP A 272 -13.76 -3.78 13.24
C ASP A 272 -13.11 -2.42 13.01
N LEU A 273 -13.70 -1.63 12.09
CA LEU A 273 -13.32 -0.22 12.00
C LEU A 273 -13.76 0.48 13.30
N PRO A 274 -12.92 1.40 13.81
CA PRO A 274 -13.22 2.08 15.05
C PRO A 274 -14.27 3.15 14.79
N GLU A 275 -15.16 3.33 15.76
CA GLU A 275 -16.06 4.48 15.76
C GLU A 275 -15.33 5.66 16.41
N PHE A 276 -15.10 6.70 15.61
CA PHE A 276 -14.47 7.92 16.10
C PHE A 276 -15.54 8.82 16.73
N SER A 277 -15.27 9.26 17.96
CA SER A 277 -16.14 10.16 18.71
C SER A 277 -16.28 11.53 18.03
N ARG A 278 -15.20 11.98 17.41
CA ARG A 278 -15.11 13.24 16.67
C ARG A 278 -13.97 13.17 15.64
N TYR A 279 -14.10 13.94 14.57
CA TYR A 279 -13.05 14.11 13.57
C TYR A 279 -12.33 15.45 13.76
N PRO A 280 -11.07 15.58 13.33
CA PRO A 280 -10.36 16.86 13.38
C PRO A 280 -11.03 17.91 12.48
N VAL A 281 -10.94 19.18 12.85
CA VAL A 281 -11.46 20.28 12.04
C VAL A 281 -10.37 20.79 11.10
N ILE A 282 -10.70 20.90 9.80
CA ILE A 282 -9.80 21.48 8.80
C ILE A 282 -9.96 23.00 8.86
N ARG A 283 -8.88 23.71 9.25
CA ARG A 283 -8.79 25.18 9.22
C ARG A 283 -8.68 25.70 7.79
N SER A 284 -7.75 25.13 7.04
CA SER A 284 -7.50 25.49 5.64
C SER A 284 -6.86 24.33 4.88
N GLN A 285 -6.90 24.39 3.56
CA GLN A 285 -6.29 23.37 2.71
C GLN A 285 -5.85 23.94 1.36
N THR A 286 -4.80 23.36 0.79
CA THR A 286 -4.41 23.55 -0.61
C THR A 286 -4.67 22.26 -1.36
N VAL A 287 -5.23 22.34 -2.56
CA VAL A 287 -5.58 21.16 -3.34
C VAL A 287 -5.10 21.33 -4.77
N ARG A 288 -4.44 20.30 -5.31
CA ARG A 288 -4.03 20.19 -6.70
C ARG A 288 -4.55 18.87 -7.27
N LYS A 289 -5.18 18.93 -8.44
CA LYS A 289 -5.54 17.72 -9.18
C LYS A 289 -4.29 17.20 -9.87
N GLU A 290 -3.98 15.92 -9.67
CA GLU A 290 -2.84 15.27 -10.29
C GLU A 290 -3.27 14.05 -11.12
N SER A 291 -2.50 13.80 -12.16
CA SER A 291 -2.66 12.60 -12.99
C SER A 291 -1.30 11.98 -13.26
N VAL A 292 -1.22 10.66 -13.08
CA VAL A 292 -0.01 9.88 -13.31
C VAL A 292 -0.30 8.89 -14.42
N LYS A 293 0.38 9.05 -15.55
CA LYS A 293 0.33 8.11 -16.67
C LYS A 293 1.27 6.95 -16.39
N ARG A 294 0.84 5.74 -16.73
CA ARG A 294 1.65 4.52 -16.64
C ARG A 294 1.29 3.55 -17.76
N TYR A 295 2.18 2.61 -18.03
CA TYR A 295 1.85 1.46 -18.85
C TYR A 295 1.29 0.34 -17.97
N SER A 296 0.24 -0.33 -18.45
CA SER A 296 -0.33 -1.53 -17.83
C SER A 296 -0.06 -2.72 -18.72
N HIS A 297 0.80 -3.63 -18.27
CA HIS A 297 1.04 -4.88 -18.99
C HIS A 297 -0.17 -5.81 -19.01
N THR A 298 -1.03 -5.75 -17.99
CA THR A 298 -2.25 -6.58 -17.94
C THR A 298 -3.33 -6.09 -18.88
N GLN A 299 -3.44 -4.77 -19.07
CA GLN A 299 -4.43 -4.16 -19.99
C GLN A 299 -3.86 -3.89 -21.38
N GLY A 300 -2.55 -4.06 -21.59
CA GLY A 300 -1.88 -3.87 -22.88
C GLY A 300 -1.82 -2.42 -23.35
N GLY A 301 -1.83 -1.43 -22.44
CA GLY A 301 -1.90 -0.03 -22.84
C GLY A 301 -1.64 0.99 -21.73
N PRO A 302 -1.59 2.29 -22.07
CA PRO A 302 -1.44 3.37 -21.11
C PRO A 302 -2.70 3.52 -20.25
N VAL A 303 -2.50 3.64 -18.94
CA VAL A 303 -3.54 3.90 -17.95
C VAL A 303 -3.20 5.20 -17.22
N THR A 304 -4.21 6.03 -16.99
CA THR A 304 -4.05 7.27 -16.22
C THR A 304 -4.68 7.10 -14.85
N LEU A 305 -3.85 7.15 -13.81
CA LEU A 305 -4.31 7.23 -12.42
C LEU A 305 -4.52 8.70 -12.06
N ARG A 306 -5.62 8.99 -11.35
CA ARG A 306 -5.98 10.37 -10.96
C ARG A 306 -6.14 10.46 -9.44
N GLY A 307 -5.80 11.61 -8.88
CA GLY A 307 -5.93 11.88 -7.46
C GLY A 307 -5.78 13.37 -7.16
N ILE A 308 -5.76 13.70 -5.88
CA ILE A 308 -5.50 15.05 -5.38
C ILE A 308 -4.27 15.07 -4.47
N SER A 309 -3.46 16.11 -4.56
CA SER A 309 -2.34 16.37 -3.65
C SER A 309 -2.50 17.76 -3.01
N GLY A 310 -1.64 18.08 -2.06
CA GLY A 310 -1.65 19.37 -1.37
C GLY A 310 -1.50 19.22 0.14
N GLN A 311 -1.93 20.25 0.86
CA GLN A 311 -1.74 20.38 2.30
C GLN A 311 -3.07 20.57 3.01
N VAL A 312 -3.18 20.02 4.20
CA VAL A 312 -4.33 20.17 5.09
C VAL A 312 -3.83 20.69 6.43
N PHE A 313 -4.38 21.81 6.87
CA PHE A 313 -4.06 22.43 8.15
C PHE A 313 -5.21 22.17 9.11
N PHE A 314 -4.93 21.50 10.23
CA PHE A 314 -5.93 21.18 11.23
C PHE A 314 -5.96 22.25 12.33
N GLN A 315 -7.17 22.60 12.77
CA GLN A 315 -7.38 23.47 13.93
C GLN A 315 -7.12 22.71 15.23
N ASP A 316 -7.49 21.43 15.25
CA ASP A 316 -7.36 20.52 16.37
C ASP A 316 -7.16 19.07 15.88
N MET A 317 -6.75 18.18 16.77
CA MET A 317 -6.51 16.78 16.43
C MET A 317 -6.85 15.87 17.62
N PRO A 318 -7.94 15.09 17.55
CA PRO A 318 -8.21 14.05 18.53
C PRO A 318 -7.07 13.02 18.55
N GLU A 319 -6.64 12.60 19.74
CA GLU A 319 -5.52 11.65 19.88
C GLU A 319 -5.78 10.32 19.14
N GLU A 320 -7.02 9.83 19.19
CA GLU A 320 -7.43 8.63 18.45
C GLU A 320 -7.21 8.78 16.94
N CYS A 321 -7.57 9.94 16.38
CA CYS A 321 -7.39 10.25 14.96
C CYS A 321 -5.89 10.37 14.61
N LEU A 322 -5.10 10.99 15.49
CA LEU A 322 -3.67 11.18 15.30
C LEU A 322 -2.95 9.84 15.15
N ASN A 323 -3.27 8.85 15.99
CA ASN A 323 -2.62 7.53 15.91
C ASN A 323 -2.80 6.87 14.53
N TYR A 324 -4.01 6.93 13.97
CA TYR A 324 -4.26 6.39 12.62
C TYR A 324 -3.59 7.23 11.53
N LEU A 325 -3.64 8.55 11.63
CA LEU A 325 -2.97 9.41 10.65
C LEU A 325 -1.45 9.24 10.67
N ILE A 326 -0.83 9.01 11.83
CA ILE A 326 0.59 8.67 11.91
C ILE A 326 0.84 7.29 11.28
N ALA A 327 0.03 6.27 11.60
CA ALA A 327 0.15 4.96 10.96
C ALA A 327 0.03 5.04 9.42
N GLY A 328 -0.80 5.95 8.91
CA GLY A 328 -0.96 6.20 7.48
C GLY A 328 0.24 6.90 6.81
N GLU A 329 1.14 7.56 7.55
CA GLU A 329 2.42 8.04 6.99
C GLU A 329 3.25 6.86 6.45
N LEU A 330 3.24 5.75 7.20
CA LEU A 330 3.98 4.53 6.89
C LEU A 330 3.22 3.62 5.92
N THR A 331 1.91 3.47 6.08
CA THR A 331 1.07 2.52 5.33
C THR A 331 0.45 3.12 4.06
N HIS A 332 0.62 4.44 3.86
CA HIS A 332 -0.09 5.27 2.89
C HIS A 332 -1.61 5.20 3.07
N MET A 333 -2.37 5.92 2.27
CA MET A 333 -3.84 5.85 2.32
C MET A 333 -4.52 5.86 0.95
N GLY A 334 -5.76 5.36 0.91
CA GLY A 334 -6.56 5.35 -0.30
C GLY A 334 -6.16 4.26 -1.30
N LYS A 335 -6.61 4.44 -2.55
CA LYS A 335 -6.40 3.49 -3.64
C LYS A 335 -5.04 3.69 -4.31
N CYS A 336 -4.58 2.64 -4.98
CA CYS A 336 -3.34 2.66 -5.77
C CYS A 336 -2.05 2.88 -4.96
N SER A 337 -2.04 2.64 -3.64
CA SER A 337 -0.82 2.81 -2.83
C SER A 337 0.34 1.91 -3.25
N SER A 338 0.05 0.72 -3.80
CA SER A 338 1.08 -0.15 -4.44
C SER A 338 1.76 0.51 -5.66
N PHE A 339 1.22 1.62 -6.16
CA PHE A 339 1.78 2.46 -7.21
C PHE A 339 2.31 3.80 -6.66
N GLY A 340 2.48 3.90 -5.35
CA GLY A 340 3.05 5.05 -4.65
C GLY A 340 2.04 6.17 -4.34
N PHE A 341 0.74 5.94 -4.49
CA PHE A 341 -0.28 6.93 -4.17
C PHE A 341 -0.55 7.02 -2.66
N GLY A 342 -0.99 8.20 -2.22
CA GLY A 342 -1.48 8.42 -0.86
C GLY A 342 -0.40 8.48 0.20
N LYS A 343 0.86 8.68 -0.19
CA LYS A 343 1.94 8.99 0.74
C LYS A 343 1.82 10.43 1.24
N TYR A 344 1.93 10.61 2.54
CA TYR A 344 1.94 11.91 3.20
C TYR A 344 2.80 11.86 4.45
N TYR A 345 3.00 13.03 5.07
CA TYR A 345 3.60 13.18 6.38
C TYR A 345 2.87 14.27 7.17
N LEU A 346 2.89 14.14 8.49
CA LEU A 346 2.43 15.12 9.45
C LEU A 346 3.61 15.92 10.01
N GLU A 347 3.34 17.19 10.26
CA GLU A 347 4.23 18.11 10.94
C GLU A 347 3.44 18.95 11.94
N GLN A 348 4.13 19.52 12.93
CA GLN A 348 3.58 20.62 13.70
C GLN A 348 3.37 21.85 12.79
N ASP A 349 2.23 22.50 12.93
CA ASP A 349 1.98 23.78 12.27
C ASP A 349 2.61 24.93 13.05
N ARG A 350 3.92 25.14 12.85
CA ARG A 350 4.72 26.13 13.60
C ARG A 350 4.38 27.59 13.30
N PHE A 351 3.71 27.91 12.19
CA PHE A 351 3.29 29.29 11.89
C PHE A 351 2.24 29.81 12.88
N TYR A 352 1.53 28.91 13.57
CA TYR A 352 0.61 29.28 14.64
C TYR A 352 1.30 29.63 15.98
N LEU A 353 2.60 29.34 16.11
CA LEU A 353 3.38 29.62 17.32
C LEU A 353 4.07 30.99 17.27
N GLN A 354 4.01 31.70 16.14
CA GLN A 354 4.58 33.05 15.97
C GLN A 354 3.53 34.17 16.01
N GLU A 355 2.23 33.84 15.92
CA GLU A 355 1.12 34.80 16.00
C GLU A 355 0.46 34.89 17.39
N LYS A 356 1.07 34.24 18.40
CA LYS A 356 0.80 34.45 19.81
C LYS A 356 2.09 34.89 20.49
#